data_AF-A0A4Q7Z006-F1
#
_entry.id   AF-A0A4Q7Z006-F1
#
_cell.length_a   1.000
_cell.length_b   1.000
_cell.length_c   1.000
_cell.angle_alpha   90.00
_cell.angle_beta   90.00
_cell.angle_gamma   90.00
#
_symmetry.space_group_name_H-M   'P 1'
#
loop_
_entity.id
_entity.type
_entity.pdbx_description
1 polymer ?
#
loop_
_entity_poly.entity_id
_entity_poly.type
_entity_poly.pdbx_seq_one_letter_code
_entity_poly.pdbx_strand_id
1 'polypeptide(L)'
;MKTSVTWHARRPAFNKSLLPPAASFYQREGLKLIGRGVWRSALCPFHPDRHPSLRLNVRTGAFRCFVCDARGGDVLAFHRLRTGMGFVEAAKVLGAWEGR
;
A
#
# COMPACT_ATOMS: atom_id res chain seq x y z
N MET A 1 20.15 -17.09 42.79
CA MET A 1 19.58 -15.94 42.04
C MET A 1 20.03 -16.08 40.59
N LYS A 2 19.14 -16.48 39.67
CA LYS A 2 19.44 -16.57 38.23
C LYS A 2 18.51 -15.60 37.52
N THR A 3 18.98 -14.39 37.25
CA THR A 3 18.29 -13.45 36.38
C THR A 3 18.49 -13.92 34.94
N SER A 4 17.50 -14.63 34.43
CA SER A 4 17.43 -15.01 33.02
C SER A 4 17.11 -13.76 32.20
N VAL A 5 18.14 -13.08 31.70
CA VAL A 5 17.98 -12.02 30.70
C VAL A 5 17.75 -12.70 29.36
N THR A 6 16.50 -12.84 28.94
CA THR A 6 16.18 -13.26 27.57
C THR A 6 16.36 -12.09 26.63
N TRP A 7 17.53 -12.02 25.98
CA TRP A 7 17.78 -11.12 24.86
C TRP A 7 17.00 -11.61 23.63
N HIS A 8 15.73 -11.22 23.50
CA HIS A 8 15.03 -11.33 22.24
C HIS A 8 15.44 -10.14 21.36
N ALA A 9 16.52 -10.31 20.58
CA ALA A 9 16.80 -9.42 19.46
C ALA A 9 15.56 -9.44 18.55
N ARG A 10 14.81 -8.32 18.49
CA ARG A 10 13.62 -8.23 17.63
C ARG A 10 14.07 -8.41 16.18
N ARG A 11 13.55 -9.44 15.51
CA ARG A 11 13.81 -9.66 14.09
C ARG A 11 13.19 -8.50 13.30
N PRO A 12 13.87 -7.96 12.27
CA PRO A 12 13.25 -6.99 11.40
C PRO A 12 11.98 -7.57 10.80
N ALA A 13 10.89 -6.80 10.86
CA ALA A 13 9.56 -7.30 10.53
C ALA A 13 8.74 -6.23 9.81
N PHE A 14 7.90 -6.69 8.89
CA PHE A 14 6.88 -5.85 8.29
C PHE A 14 5.80 -5.54 9.32
N ASN A 15 5.51 -4.25 9.51
CA ASN A 15 4.41 -3.78 10.34
C ASN A 15 3.37 -3.05 9.47
N LYS A 16 2.25 -3.72 9.20
CA LYS A 16 1.18 -3.20 8.36
C LYS A 16 0.55 -1.92 8.91
N SER A 17 0.54 -1.71 10.22
CA SER A 17 -0.06 -0.50 10.82
C SER A 17 0.75 0.77 10.52
N LEU A 18 2.00 0.62 10.06
CA LEU A 18 2.86 1.73 9.67
C LEU A 18 2.69 2.13 8.20
N LEU A 19 1.90 1.40 7.41
CA LEU A 19 1.62 1.79 6.03
C LEU A 19 0.99 3.20 6.00
N PRO A 20 1.33 4.02 4.99
CA PRO A 20 0.77 5.36 4.89
C PRO A 20 -0.76 5.32 4.74
N PRO A 21 -1.47 6.34 5.24
CA PRO A 21 -2.91 6.45 5.02
C PRO A 21 -3.26 6.36 3.53
N ALA A 22 -4.19 5.49 3.17
CA ALA A 22 -4.41 5.13 1.77
C ALA A 22 -4.81 6.32 0.87
N ALA A 23 -5.66 7.21 1.37
CA ALA A 23 -6.02 8.43 0.62
C ALA A 23 -4.79 9.27 0.25
N SER A 24 -3.93 9.56 1.24
CA SER A 24 -2.76 10.41 1.03
C SER A 24 -1.69 9.72 0.19
N PHE A 25 -1.55 8.40 0.32
CA PHE A 25 -0.71 7.58 -0.55
C PHE A 25 -1.14 7.71 -2.01
N TYR A 26 -2.41 7.45 -2.33
CA TYR A 26 -2.90 7.51 -3.71
C TYR A 26 -2.78 8.91 -4.33
N GLN A 27 -3.00 9.96 -3.54
CA GLN A 27 -2.81 11.34 -4.01
C GLN A 27 -1.34 11.64 -4.34
N ARG A 28 -0.38 11.13 -3.55
CA ARG A 28 1.06 11.26 -3.85
C ARG A 28 1.48 10.47 -5.09
N GLU A 29 0.82 9.35 -5.37
CA GLU A 29 0.97 8.59 -6.62
C GLU A 29 0.33 9.29 -7.84
N GLY A 30 -0.17 10.52 -7.68
CA GLY A 30 -0.76 11.32 -8.75
C GLY A 30 -2.22 10.99 -9.07
N LEU A 31 -2.90 10.19 -8.23
CA LEU A 31 -4.28 9.82 -8.47
C LEU A 31 -5.25 10.87 -7.94
N LYS A 32 -6.06 11.41 -8.84
CA LYS A 32 -7.23 12.23 -8.49
C LYS A 32 -8.36 11.32 -7.99
N LEU A 33 -8.68 11.41 -6.70
CA LEU A 33 -9.78 10.64 -6.09
C LEU A 33 -11.14 11.29 -6.39
N ILE A 34 -12.04 10.52 -7.01
CA ILE A 34 -13.38 10.95 -7.45
C ILE A 34 -14.46 10.27 -6.62
N GLY A 35 -15.54 11.00 -6.33
CA GLY A 35 -16.70 10.51 -5.57
C GLY A 35 -16.63 10.86 -4.09
N ARG A 36 -17.50 10.24 -3.26
CA ARG A 36 -17.59 10.38 -1.79
C ARG A 36 -17.50 9.00 -1.10
N GLY A 37 -17.33 8.95 0.22
CA GLY A 37 -17.28 7.71 1.00
C GLY A 37 -15.93 6.97 0.99
N VAL A 38 -15.93 5.70 1.38
CA VAL A 38 -14.72 4.87 1.53
C VAL A 38 -14.19 4.36 0.18
N TRP A 39 -15.07 4.06 -0.77
CA TRP A 39 -14.67 3.64 -2.11
C TRP A 39 -14.72 4.82 -3.08
N ARG A 40 -13.56 5.19 -3.62
CA ARG A 40 -13.40 6.27 -4.60
C ARG A 40 -13.00 5.69 -5.96
N SER A 41 -13.19 6.47 -7.01
CA SER A 41 -12.72 6.13 -8.35
C SER A 41 -11.49 6.98 -8.74
N ALA A 42 -10.65 6.47 -9.63
CA ALA A 42 -9.56 7.21 -10.28
C ALA A 42 -9.28 6.64 -11.67
N LEU A 43 -8.51 7.36 -12.48
CA LEU A 43 -7.89 6.78 -13.67
C LEU A 43 -6.88 5.71 -13.24
N CYS A 44 -6.89 4.58 -13.91
CA CYS A 44 -5.95 3.50 -13.64
C CYS A 44 -4.54 3.88 -14.16
N PRO A 45 -3.49 3.80 -13.33
CA PRO A 45 -2.12 4.02 -13.79
C PRO A 45 -1.46 2.77 -14.38
N PHE A 46 -2.16 1.62 -14.37
CA PHE A 46 -1.63 0.34 -14.85
C PHE A 46 -1.95 0.07 -16.32
N HIS A 47 -2.76 0.91 -16.96
CA HIS A 47 -2.99 0.90 -18.40
C HIS A 47 -3.30 2.34 -18.88
N PRO A 48 -3.22 2.63 -20.19
CA PRO A 48 -3.65 3.92 -20.72
C PRO A 48 -5.16 4.13 -20.50
N ASP A 49 -5.52 4.85 -19.43
CA ASP A 49 -6.91 5.02 -19.02
C ASP A 49 -7.42 6.43 -19.28
N ARG A 50 -8.62 6.54 -19.85
CA ARG A 50 -9.32 7.81 -20.11
C ARG A 50 -10.65 7.93 -19.36
N HIS A 51 -11.15 6.82 -18.81
CA HIS A 51 -12.41 6.76 -18.09
C HIS A 51 -12.16 6.07 -16.74
N PRO A 52 -12.42 6.72 -15.58
CA PRO A 52 -12.05 6.19 -14.27
C PRO A 52 -12.49 4.73 -14.05
N SER A 53 -11.56 3.80 -14.22
CA SER A 53 -11.80 2.35 -14.15
C SER A 53 -11.26 1.71 -12.87
N LEU A 54 -10.47 2.45 -12.10
CA LEU A 54 -9.85 2.01 -10.86
C LEU A 54 -10.73 2.37 -9.67
N ARG A 55 -11.11 1.38 -8.86
CA ARG A 55 -11.71 1.58 -7.54
C ARG A 55 -10.66 1.46 -6.44
N LEU A 56 -10.71 2.40 -5.51
CA LEU A 56 -9.76 2.56 -4.40
C LEU A 56 -10.53 2.61 -3.09
N ASN A 57 -10.18 1.74 -2.15
CA ASN A 57 -10.65 1.82 -0.78
C ASN A 57 -9.71 2.70 0.02
N VAL A 58 -10.17 3.90 0.39
CA VAL A 58 -9.32 4.89 1.09
C VAL A 58 -9.14 4.60 2.58
N ARG A 59 -9.78 3.55 3.11
CA ARG A 59 -9.60 3.08 4.49
C ARG A 59 -8.60 1.94 4.57
N THR A 60 -8.74 0.92 3.71
CA THR A 60 -7.90 -0.28 3.76
C THR A 60 -6.70 -0.22 2.80
N GLY A 61 -6.77 0.64 1.79
CA GLY A 61 -5.81 0.64 0.68
C GLY A 61 -6.08 -0.42 -0.37
N ALA A 62 -7.17 -1.19 -0.30
CA ALA A 62 -7.51 -2.15 -1.35
C ALA A 62 -7.82 -1.43 -2.68
N PHE A 63 -7.51 -2.06 -3.81
CA PHE A 63 -7.82 -1.53 -5.13
C PHE A 63 -8.19 -2.63 -6.14
N ARG A 64 -9.00 -2.26 -7.13
CA ARG A 64 -9.30 -3.08 -8.30
C ARG A 64 -9.60 -2.19 -9.50
N CYS A 65 -8.92 -2.43 -10.62
CA CYS A 65 -9.32 -1.93 -11.92
C CYS A 65 -10.25 -2.95 -12.59
N PHE A 66 -11.36 -2.49 -13.16
CA PHE A 66 -12.31 -3.35 -13.87
C PHE A 66 -12.00 -3.53 -15.37
N VAL A 67 -10.92 -2.92 -15.86
CA VAL A 67 -10.49 -3.02 -17.27
C VAL A 67 -9.26 -3.91 -17.41
N CYS A 68 -8.16 -3.58 -16.71
CA CYS A 68 -6.91 -4.36 -16.79
C CYS A 68 -6.73 -5.38 -15.66
N ASP A 69 -7.73 -5.56 -14.80
CA ASP A 69 -7.76 -6.50 -13.66
C ASP A 69 -6.66 -6.31 -12.60
N ALA A 70 -5.87 -5.23 -12.68
CA ALA A 70 -4.93 -4.84 -11.64
C ALA A 70 -5.64 -4.72 -10.28
N ARG A 71 -5.14 -5.43 -9.26
CA ARG A 71 -5.78 -5.52 -7.93
C ARG A 71 -4.78 -5.75 -6.81
N GLY A 72 -5.18 -5.39 -5.59
CA GLY A 72 -4.40 -5.64 -4.39
C GLY A 72 -5.14 -5.26 -3.11
N GLY A 73 -4.66 -5.76 -1.96
CA GLY A 73 -5.34 -5.64 -0.67
C GLY A 73 -4.96 -4.41 0.16
N ASP A 74 -3.89 -3.72 -0.19
CA ASP A 74 -3.38 -2.54 0.51
C ASP A 74 -2.47 -1.68 -0.40
N VAL A 75 -2.00 -0.57 0.14
CA VAL A 75 -1.09 0.37 -0.57
C VAL A 75 0.28 -0.23 -0.86
N LEU A 76 0.73 -1.23 -0.09
CA LEU A 76 1.98 -1.95 -0.38
C LEU A 76 1.83 -2.78 -1.65
N ALA A 77 0.72 -3.50 -1.80
CA ALA A 77 0.43 -4.23 -3.03
C ALA A 77 0.35 -3.30 -4.24
N PHE A 78 -0.27 -2.11 -4.08
CA PHE A 78 -0.32 -1.11 -5.15
C PHE A 78 1.07 -0.62 -5.53
N HIS A 79 1.87 -0.22 -4.53
CA HIS A 79 3.22 0.30 -4.76
C HIS A 79 4.09 -0.74 -5.47
N ARG A 80 4.09 -1.99 -4.98
CA ARG A 80 4.82 -3.10 -5.61
C ARG A 80 4.39 -3.33 -7.06
N LEU A 81 3.08 -3.28 -7.35
CA LEU A 81 2.60 -3.44 -8.72
C LEU A 81 3.03 -2.26 -9.62
N ARG A 82 3.09 -1.04 -9.06
CA ARG A 82 3.45 0.17 -9.79
C ARG A 82 4.95 0.27 -10.10
N THR A 83 5.80 -0.22 -9.20
CA THR A 83 7.25 -0.08 -9.26
C THR A 83 8.00 -1.36 -9.63
N GLY A 84 7.38 -2.53 -9.52
CA GLY A 84 8.04 -3.82 -9.67
C GLY A 84 8.91 -4.23 -8.48
N MET A 85 8.90 -3.46 -7.38
CA MET A 85 9.75 -3.72 -6.22
C MET A 85 9.39 -5.01 -5.48
N GLY A 86 10.42 -5.61 -4.89
CA GLY A 86 10.28 -6.71 -3.94
C GLY A 86 9.53 -6.27 -2.68
N PHE A 87 8.98 -7.24 -1.94
CA PHE A 87 8.16 -6.96 -0.75
C PHE A 87 8.91 -6.15 0.33
N VAL A 88 10.13 -6.57 0.69
CA VAL A 88 10.92 -5.94 1.75
C VAL A 88 11.33 -4.52 1.36
N GLU A 89 11.80 -4.34 0.13
CA GLU A 89 12.20 -3.03 -0.39
C GLU A 89 11.02 -2.06 -0.40
N ALA A 90 9.88 -2.48 -0.95
CA ALA A 90 8.67 -1.67 -0.97
C ALA A 90 8.18 -1.35 0.46
N ALA A 91 8.24 -2.30 1.39
CA ALA A 91 7.88 -2.05 2.78
C ALA A 91 8.81 -1.01 3.44
N LYS A 92 10.12 -1.05 3.17
CA LYS A 92 11.08 -0.05 3.64
C LYS A 92 10.79 1.33 3.05
N VAL A 93 10.55 1.42 1.75
CA VAL A 93 10.18 2.68 1.07
C VAL A 93 8.92 3.30 1.67
N LEU A 94 7.93 2.48 2.01
CA LEU A 94 6.69 2.93 2.64
C LEU A 94 6.78 3.14 4.16
N GLY A 95 7.97 2.97 4.77
CA GLY A 95 8.18 3.14 6.21
C GLY A 95 7.55 2.05 7.08
N ALA A 96 7.13 0.93 6.48
CA ALA A 96 6.43 -0.16 7.14
C ALA A 96 7.33 -1.34 7.50
N TRP A 97 8.65 -1.12 7.54
CA TRP A 97 9.63 -2.12 7.94
C TRP A 97 10.28 -1.70 9.26
N GLU A 98 10.07 -2.50 10.31
CA GLU A 98 10.67 -2.30 11.63
C GLU A 98 11.96 -3.11 11.74
N GLY A 99 12.92 -2.61 12.53
CA GLY A 99 14.24 -3.20 12.69
C GLY A 99 15.25 -2.59 11.72
N ARG A 100 16.28 -1.97 12.29
CA ARG A 100 17.41 -1.38 11.57
C ARG A 100 18.33 -2.46 11.03
#